data_AF-A0AAQ3NY07-F1
#
_entry.id   AF-A0AAQ3NY07-F1
#
_cell.length_a   1.000
_cell.length_b   1.000
_cell.length_c   1.000
_cell.angle_alpha   90.00
_cell.angle_beta   90.00
_cell.angle_gamma   90.00
#
_symmetry.space_group_name_H-M   'P 1'
#
loop_
_entity.id
_entity.type
_entity.pdbx_description
1 polymer ?
#
loop_
_entity_poly.entity_id
_entity_poly.type
_entity_poly.pdbx_seq_one_letter_code
_entity_poly.pdbx_strand_id
1 'polypeptide(L)'
;MGAFIDLLSSMADKSSSSDTTNINKLLEQILLAQANFANTLHDISGRTSALESHSSSNPPHHPSTRPIKFDLPTFDDSETLGWIFKVTQFFEFHQTPIGQRIQVASFYLVGPVLA
;
A
#
# COMPACT_ATOMS: atom_id res chain seq x y z
N MET A 1 -3.49 -72.05 18.95
CA MET A 1 -3.07 -71.36 17.70
C MET A 1 -4.05 -70.29 17.23
N GLY A 2 -5.38 -70.39 17.43
CA GLY A 2 -6.34 -69.39 16.93
C GLY A 2 -6.28 -67.99 17.55
N ALA A 3 -6.17 -67.88 18.88
CA ALA A 3 -6.26 -66.59 19.59
C ALA A 3 -5.21 -65.53 19.20
N PHE A 4 -4.05 -65.96 18.69
CA PHE A 4 -3.01 -65.04 18.24
C PHE A 4 -3.34 -64.40 16.88
N ILE A 5 -4.00 -65.16 15.98
CA ILE A 5 -4.42 -64.66 14.66
C ILE A 5 -5.57 -63.65 14.81
N ASP A 6 -6.51 -63.91 15.72
CA ASP A 6 -7.61 -62.99 16.01
C ASP A 6 -7.12 -61.65 16.58
N LEU A 7 -6.05 -61.67 17.38
CA LEU A 7 -5.46 -60.46 17.94
C LEU A 7 -4.78 -59.60 16.87
N LEU A 8 -4.06 -60.21 15.93
CA LEU A 8 -3.44 -59.49 14.81
C LEU A 8 -4.49 -58.89 13.87
N SER A 9 -5.59 -59.63 13.61
CA SER A 9 -6.72 -59.11 12.81
C SER A 9 -7.40 -57.93 13.51
N SER A 10 -7.60 -58.01 14.83
CA SER A 10 -8.21 -56.92 15.62
C SER A 10 -7.34 -55.66 15.67
N MET A 11 -6.01 -55.81 15.72
CA MET A 11 -5.09 -54.67 15.68
C MET A 11 -5.04 -54.02 14.29
N ALA A 12 -5.15 -54.81 13.21
CA ALA A 12 -5.25 -54.29 11.85
C ALA A 12 -6.56 -53.50 11.62
N ASP A 13 -7.70 -54.02 12.10
CA ASP A 13 -9.00 -53.33 11.98
C ASP A 13 -9.07 -52.04 12.80
N LYS A 14 -8.49 -52.01 14.00
CA LYS A 14 -8.46 -50.79 14.83
C LYS A 14 -7.67 -49.66 14.19
N SER A 15 -6.57 -49.96 13.49
CA SER A 15 -5.76 -48.94 12.81
C SER A 15 -6.53 -48.33 11.63
N SER A 16 -7.11 -49.18 10.76
CA SER A 16 -7.88 -48.74 9.59
C SER A 16 -9.17 -47.99 9.95
N SER A 17 -9.87 -48.46 11.00
CA SER A 17 -11.08 -47.81 11.51
C SER A 17 -10.81 -46.41 12.09
N SER A 18 -9.67 -46.23 12.74
CA SER A 18 -9.26 -44.93 13.28
C SER A 18 -9.01 -43.92 12.15
N ASP A 19 -8.24 -44.30 11.13
CA ASP A 19 -7.89 -43.42 10.01
C ASP A 19 -9.11 -42.98 9.22
N THR A 20 -10.01 -43.92 8.93
CA THR A 20 -11.29 -43.62 8.26
C THR A 20 -12.18 -42.70 9.10
N THR A 21 -12.21 -42.87 10.43
CA THR A 21 -12.94 -41.96 11.33
C THR A 21 -12.37 -40.54 11.31
N ASN A 22 -11.04 -40.41 11.29
CA ASN A 22 -10.37 -39.10 11.23
C ASN A 22 -10.64 -38.38 9.91
N ILE A 23 -10.67 -39.10 8.78
CA ILE A 23 -11.02 -38.53 7.47
C ILE A 23 -12.45 -37.99 7.48
N ASN A 24 -13.41 -38.75 7.99
CA ASN A 24 -14.81 -38.28 8.06
C ASN A 24 -14.94 -37.01 8.91
N LYS A 25 -14.27 -36.97 10.08
CA LYS A 25 -14.24 -35.76 10.93
C LYS A 25 -13.63 -34.56 10.22
N LEU A 26 -12.58 -34.79 9.43
CA LEU A 26 -11.92 -33.73 8.68
C LEU A 26 -12.81 -33.20 7.55
N LEU A 27 -13.56 -34.08 6.86
CA LEU A 27 -14.53 -33.68 5.85
C LEU A 27 -15.66 -32.83 6.47
N GLU A 28 -16.18 -33.23 7.62
CA GLU A 28 -17.18 -32.46 8.35
C GLU A 28 -16.63 -31.09 8.78
N GLN A 29 -15.40 -31.05 9.30
CA GLN A 29 -14.74 -29.80 9.69
C GLN A 29 -14.53 -28.87 8.49
N ILE A 30 -14.11 -29.41 7.34
CA ILE A 30 -13.93 -28.63 6.11
C ILE A 30 -15.25 -28.07 5.62
N LEU A 31 -16.33 -28.84 5.65
CA LEU A 31 -17.64 -28.38 5.21
C LEU A 31 -18.16 -27.24 6.12
N LEU A 32 -17.98 -27.38 7.43
CA LEU A 32 -18.34 -26.35 8.40
C LEU A 32 -17.48 -25.08 8.24
N ALA A 33 -16.17 -25.24 8.02
CA ALA A 33 -15.26 -24.14 7.79
C ALA A 33 -15.65 -23.35 6.53
N GLN A 34 -16.03 -24.03 5.45
CA GLN A 34 -16.51 -23.40 4.22
C GLN A 34 -17.81 -22.62 4.45
N ALA A 35 -18.76 -23.16 5.22
CA ALA A 35 -20.00 -22.45 5.56
C ALA A 35 -19.74 -21.17 6.37
N ASN A 36 -18.86 -21.25 7.37
CA ASN A 36 -18.48 -20.09 8.18
C ASN A 36 -17.76 -19.02 7.35
N PHE A 37 -16.91 -19.44 6.42
CA PHE A 37 -16.25 -18.53 5.48
C PHE A 37 -17.28 -17.81 4.61
N ALA A 38 -18.22 -18.52 3.99
CA ALA A 38 -19.25 -17.93 3.14
C ALA A 38 -20.08 -16.85 3.87
N ASN A 39 -20.47 -17.11 5.14
CA ASN A 39 -21.20 -16.15 5.96
C ASN A 39 -20.36 -14.89 6.27
N THR A 40 -19.06 -15.08 6.55
CA THR A 40 -18.14 -13.96 6.81
C THR A 40 -18.00 -13.06 5.58
N LEU A 41 -17.93 -13.64 4.39
CA LEU A 41 -17.82 -12.91 3.13
C LEU A 41 -19.10 -12.10 2.84
N HIS A 42 -20.27 -12.66 3.16
CA HIS A 42 -21.54 -11.96 3.01
C HIS A 42 -21.63 -10.72 3.95
N ASP A 43 -21.20 -10.85 5.21
CA ASP A 43 -21.15 -9.73 6.16
C ASP A 43 -20.22 -8.61 5.67
N ILE A 44 -19.01 -8.96 5.24
CA ILE A 44 -18.02 -8.01 4.73
C ILE A 44 -18.56 -7.29 3.48
N SER A 45 -19.20 -8.03 2.56
CA SER A 45 -19.82 -7.46 1.36
C SER A 45 -20.93 -6.47 1.70
N GLY A 46 -21.78 -6.78 2.68
CA GLY A 46 -22.82 -5.85 3.14
C GLY A 46 -22.26 -4.57 3.75
N ARG A 47 -21.21 -4.68 4.57
CA ARG A 47 -20.54 -3.53 5.21
C ARG A 47 -19.78 -2.65 4.22
N THR A 48 -19.11 -3.24 3.24
CA THR A 48 -18.40 -2.50 2.18
C THR A 48 -19.37 -1.76 1.26
N SER A 49 -20.49 -2.39 0.90
CA SER A 49 -21.55 -1.74 0.10
C SER A 49 -22.18 -0.54 0.82
N ALA A 50 -22.37 -0.62 2.15
CA ALA A 50 -22.87 0.50 2.95
C ALA A 50 -21.90 1.70 2.94
N LEU A 51 -20.59 1.45 2.97
CA LEU A 51 -19.57 2.51 2.88
C LEU A 51 -19.52 3.17 1.51
N GLU A 52 -19.66 2.41 0.42
CA GLU A 52 -19.70 2.97 -0.94
C GLU A 52 -20.90 3.92 -1.15
N SER A 53 -22.07 3.58 -0.58
CA SER A 53 -23.28 4.39 -0.71
C SER A 53 -23.19 5.79 -0.05
N HIS A 54 -22.25 6.01 0.88
CA HIS A 54 -22.08 7.29 1.58
C HIS A 54 -21.08 8.24 0.87
N SER A 55 -20.57 7.85 -0.30
CA SER A 55 -19.56 8.62 -1.06
C SER A 55 -20.16 9.60 -2.07
N SER A 56 -21.49 9.70 -2.17
CA SER A 56 -22.18 10.36 -3.29
C SER A 56 -22.97 11.60 -2.86
N SER A 57 -22.32 12.66 -2.36
CA SER A 57 -22.92 14.02 -2.43
C SER A 57 -22.02 15.21 -2.09
N ASN A 58 -20.70 15.07 -1.86
CA ASN A 58 -19.85 16.25 -1.75
C ASN A 58 -19.07 16.47 -3.05
N PRO A 59 -19.16 17.65 -3.69
CA PRO A 59 -18.25 17.99 -4.76
C PRO A 59 -16.82 17.83 -4.23
N PRO A 60 -15.85 17.42 -5.06
CA PRO A 60 -14.48 17.30 -4.63
C PRO A 60 -14.00 18.70 -4.24
N HIS A 61 -14.01 19.00 -2.95
CA HIS A 61 -13.11 19.98 -2.38
C HIS A 61 -11.71 19.38 -2.54
N HIS A 62 -11.18 19.47 -3.77
CA HIS A 62 -9.75 19.52 -3.94
C HIS A 62 -9.29 20.57 -2.92
N PRO A 63 -8.35 20.25 -2.00
CA PRO A 63 -7.62 21.31 -1.37
C PRO A 63 -7.03 22.09 -2.54
N SER A 64 -7.57 23.28 -2.78
CA SER A 64 -6.98 24.24 -3.70
C SER A 64 -5.66 24.59 -3.05
N THR A 65 -4.65 23.76 -3.29
CA THR A 65 -3.25 24.11 -3.15
C THR A 65 -3.07 25.27 -4.10
N ARG A 66 -3.37 26.47 -3.61
CA ARG A 66 -3.07 27.71 -4.32
C ARG A 66 -1.62 27.55 -4.74
N PRO A 67 -1.30 27.65 -6.04
CA PRO A 67 0.07 27.57 -6.49
C PRO A 67 0.86 28.59 -5.67
N ILE A 68 1.77 28.09 -4.84
CA ILE A 68 2.69 28.96 -4.13
C ILE A 68 3.57 29.52 -5.23
N LYS A 69 3.32 30.77 -5.62
CA LYS A 69 4.15 31.48 -6.58
C LYS A 69 5.40 31.90 -5.84
N PHE A 70 6.45 31.09 -5.97
CA PHE A 70 7.76 31.40 -5.42
C PHE A 70 8.54 32.17 -6.48
N ASP A 71 8.71 33.48 -6.28
CA ASP A 71 9.60 34.27 -7.11
C ASP A 71 11.04 34.10 -6.62
N LEU A 72 11.92 33.64 -7.50
CA LEU A 72 13.34 33.48 -7.19
C LEU A 72 14.01 34.87 -7.14
N PRO A 73 14.71 35.24 -6.04
CA PRO A 73 15.41 36.52 -5.98
C PRO A 73 16.64 36.54 -6.89
N THR A 74 17.02 37.74 -7.33
CA THR A 74 18.31 37.99 -7.99
C THR A 74 19.48 37.80 -7.01
N PHE A 75 20.62 37.39 -7.54
CA PHE A 75 21.87 37.21 -6.81
C PHE A 75 22.80 38.40 -7.01
N ASP A 76 23.14 39.08 -5.91
CA ASP A 76 23.95 40.30 -5.86
C ASP A 76 25.15 40.16 -4.93
N ASP A 77 25.73 38.95 -4.81
CA ASP A 77 26.91 38.61 -3.97
C ASP A 77 26.79 38.74 -2.44
N SER A 78 25.68 39.29 -1.93
CA SER A 78 25.47 39.51 -0.49
C SER A 78 25.23 38.25 0.35
N GLU A 79 24.45 37.28 -0.16
CA GLU A 79 24.00 36.09 0.59
C GLU A 79 24.07 34.80 -0.24
N THR A 80 25.29 34.40 -0.64
CA THR A 80 25.54 33.24 -1.52
C THR A 80 24.87 31.95 -1.08
N LEU A 81 25.03 31.55 0.18
CA LEU A 81 24.45 30.29 0.68
C LEU A 81 22.92 30.34 0.70
N GLY A 82 22.35 31.48 1.09
CA GLY A 82 20.90 31.70 1.11
C GLY A 82 20.31 31.64 -0.31
N TRP A 83 21.01 32.21 -1.28
CA TRP A 83 20.60 32.16 -2.68
C TRP A 83 20.71 30.75 -3.28
N ILE A 84 21.81 30.02 -3.04
CA ILE A 84 21.98 28.63 -3.49
C ILE A 84 20.85 27.73 -2.96
N PHE A 85 20.48 27.89 -1.69
CA PHE A 85 19.36 27.16 -1.13
C PHE A 85 18.05 27.48 -1.85
N LYS A 86 17.72 28.76 -2.03
CA LYS A 86 16.49 29.21 -2.71
C LYS A 86 16.40 28.74 -4.16
N VAL A 87 17.49 28.82 -4.93
CA VAL A 87 17.51 28.37 -6.33
C VAL A 87 17.42 26.85 -6.45
N THR A 88 17.98 26.11 -5.50
CA THR A 88 17.83 24.64 -5.45
C THR A 88 16.37 24.26 -5.21
N GLN A 89 15.72 24.89 -4.22
CA GLN A 89 14.30 24.66 -3.93
C GLN A 89 13.39 25.07 -5.09
N PHE A 90 13.70 26.17 -5.78
CA PHE A 90 12.99 26.57 -7.00
C PHE A 90 13.05 25.49 -8.08
N PHE A 91 14.23 24.93 -8.36
CA PHE A 91 14.38 23.88 -9.36
C PHE A 91 13.72 22.56 -8.98
N GLU A 92 13.72 22.20 -7.70
CA GLU A 92 13.01 21.00 -7.21
C GLU A 92 11.50 21.16 -7.34
N PHE A 93 10.97 22.32 -6.91
CA PHE A 93 9.55 22.61 -6.98
C PHE A 93 9.01 22.70 -8.41
N HIS A 94 9.73 23.41 -9.29
CA HIS A 94 9.36 23.54 -10.71
C HIS A 94 9.80 22.33 -11.56
N GLN A 95 10.38 21.29 -10.94
CA GLN A 95 10.91 20.11 -11.62
C GLN A 95 11.83 20.48 -12.80
N THR A 96 12.64 21.53 -12.64
CA THR A 96 13.50 22.07 -13.69
C THR A 96 14.55 21.02 -14.08
N PRO A 97 14.62 20.61 -15.36
CA PRO A 97 15.60 19.65 -15.85
C PRO A 97 17.02 20.10 -15.57
N ILE A 98 17.88 19.17 -15.14
CA ILE A 98 19.28 19.46 -14.76
C ILE A 98 20.04 20.25 -15.83
N GLY A 99 19.84 19.93 -17.11
CA GLY A 99 20.50 20.60 -18.25
C GLY A 99 20.05 22.05 -18.47
N GLN A 100 18.92 22.46 -17.90
CA GLN A 100 18.40 23.83 -18.01
C GLN A 100 18.71 24.68 -16.78
N ARG A 101 19.06 24.06 -15.63
CA ARG A 101 19.25 24.77 -14.36
C ARG A 101 20.28 25.89 -14.46
N ILE A 102 21.42 25.64 -15.09
CA ILE A 102 22.48 26.66 -15.25
C ILE A 102 22.00 27.84 -16.09
N GLN A 103 21.30 27.56 -17.20
CA GLN A 103 20.76 28.59 -18.07
C GLN A 103 19.66 29.41 -17.38
N VAL A 104 18.83 28.79 -16.57
CA VAL A 104 17.80 29.50 -15.80
C VAL A 104 18.44 30.35 -14.71
N ALA A 105 19.41 29.80 -13.97
CA ALA A 105 20.12 30.50 -12.90
C ALA A 105 20.83 31.77 -13.38
N SER A 106 21.38 31.77 -14.60
CA SER A 106 22.12 32.92 -15.12
C SER A 106 21.27 34.18 -15.30
N PHE A 107 19.96 34.04 -15.56
CA PHE A 107 19.05 35.20 -15.64
C PHE A 107 18.85 35.93 -14.31
N TYR A 108 19.20 35.29 -13.20
CA TYR A 108 19.05 35.84 -11.86
C TYR A 108 20.37 36.40 -11.31
N LEU A 109 21.50 36.24 -12.02
CA LEU A 109 22.77 36.84 -11.62
C LEU A 109 22.78 38.32 -12.04
N VAL A 110 23.06 39.22 -11.11
CA VAL A 110 23.11 40.68 -11.36
C VAL A 110 24.41 41.29 -10.80
N GLY A 111 24.82 42.45 -11.30
CA GLY A 111 25.93 43.23 -10.74
C GLY A 111 27.35 42.76 -11.14
N PRO A 112 28.39 42.99 -10.30
CA PRO A 112 29.80 42.71 -10.59
C PRO A 112 30.10 41.26 -10.95
N VAL A 113 29.16 40.34 -10.68
CA VAL A 113 29.21 38.91 -11.01
C VAL A 113 29.26 38.66 -12.53
N LEU A 114 28.89 39.66 -13.35
CA LEU A 114 28.93 39.60 -14.82
C LEU A 114 30.16 40.30 -15.45
N ALA A 115 31.02 40.95 -14.65
CA ALA A 115 32.15 41.77 -15.12
C ALA A 115 33.49 41.02 -15.12
#